data_AF-A0A7W9LBV7-F1
#
_entry.id   AF-A0A7W9LBV7-F1
#
_cell.length_a   1.000
_cell.length_b   1.000
_cell.length_c   1.000
_cell.angle_alpha   90.00
_cell.angle_beta   90.00
_cell.angle_gamma   90.00
#
_symmetry.space_group_name_H-M   'P 1'
#
loop_
_entity.id
_entity.type
_entity.pdbx_description
1 polymer ?
#
loop_
_entity_poly.entity_id
_entity_poly.type
_entity_poly.pdbx_seq_one_letter_code
_entity_poly.pdbx_strand_id
1 'polypeptide(L)'
;MSDTERIHTDHAVTRRLGNWTTAGRFEVRTRYGQTTLDLRSPGLPAEIEVRLDLDRGVVKLLVPEDATIEHQDLRWSGRGQVKDHQAPAEASARRIRLVGRAAGSEVRVRRGGVAIITAMLSPEYVRDVRQAHRNGTYPTVDDPARTLEKAS
;
A
#
# COMPACT_ATOMS: atom_id res chain seq x y z
N MET A 1 -4.82 -21.42 -1.94
CA MET A 1 -3.38 -21.11 -2.05
C MET A 1 -3.26 -19.60 -1.95
N SER A 2 -2.56 -19.04 -0.96
CA SER A 2 -2.43 -17.58 -0.89
C SER A 2 -1.41 -17.13 -1.93
N ASP A 3 -1.87 -16.37 -2.92
CA ASP A 3 -0.99 -15.84 -3.96
C ASP A 3 0.04 -14.89 -3.35
N THR A 4 1.25 -14.86 -3.90
CA THR A 4 2.36 -14.05 -3.39
C THR A 4 2.85 -13.07 -4.44
N GLU A 5 2.78 -11.78 -4.12
CA GLU A 5 3.29 -10.70 -4.96
C GLU A 5 4.74 -10.39 -4.61
N ARG A 6 5.60 -10.30 -5.61
CA ARG A 6 7.02 -9.96 -5.45
C ARG A 6 7.30 -8.62 -6.09
N ILE A 7 7.79 -7.68 -5.28
CA ILE A 7 8.07 -6.30 -5.71
C ILE A 7 9.54 -6.01 -5.45
N HIS A 8 10.26 -5.67 -6.52
CA HIS A 8 11.65 -5.26 -6.45
C HIS A 8 11.80 -3.83 -6.96
N THR A 9 12.51 -3.02 -6.19
CA THR A 9 12.83 -1.63 -6.52
C THR A 9 14.28 -1.37 -6.16
N ASP A 10 15.09 -0.95 -7.13
CA ASP A 10 16.48 -0.57 -6.91
C ASP A 10 16.75 0.77 -7.61
N HIS A 11 17.17 1.79 -6.86
CA HIS A 11 17.41 3.16 -7.37
C HIS A 11 16.25 3.74 -8.20
N ALA A 12 15.01 3.32 -7.89
CA ALA A 12 13.83 3.62 -8.69
C ALA A 12 12.60 3.89 -7.81
N VAL A 13 11.48 4.19 -8.47
CA VAL A 13 10.17 4.29 -7.84
C VAL A 13 9.22 3.28 -8.46
N THR A 14 8.71 2.35 -7.65
CA THR A 14 7.68 1.39 -8.04
C THR A 14 6.38 1.71 -7.33
N ARG A 15 5.27 1.64 -8.06
CA ARG A 15 3.92 1.84 -7.52
C ARG A 15 3.02 0.69 -7.93
N ARG A 16 2.25 0.18 -6.98
CA ARG A 16 1.13 -0.73 -7.20
C ARG A 16 -0.10 -0.07 -6.58
N LEU A 17 -0.98 0.48 -7.42
CA LEU A 17 -2.11 1.32 -7.00
C LEU A 17 -3.45 0.75 -7.49
N GLY A 18 -4.54 1.08 -6.81
CA GLY A 18 -5.87 0.59 -7.19
C GLY A 18 -6.10 -0.88 -6.83
N ASN A 19 -6.96 -1.56 -7.61
CA ASN A 19 -7.31 -2.97 -7.46
C ASN A 19 -6.36 -3.88 -8.25
N TRP A 20 -5.06 -3.85 -7.90
CA TRP A 20 -4.00 -4.47 -8.70
C TRP A 20 -3.73 -5.95 -8.38
N THR A 21 -4.24 -6.47 -7.26
CA THR A 21 -4.04 -7.86 -6.82
C THR A 21 -5.07 -8.26 -5.78
N THR A 22 -5.19 -9.56 -5.54
CA THR A 22 -5.95 -10.18 -4.45
C THR A 22 -5.04 -10.99 -3.50
N ALA A 23 -3.72 -10.88 -3.66
CA ALA A 23 -2.74 -11.60 -2.86
C ALA A 23 -2.79 -11.20 -1.37
N GLY A 24 -2.59 -12.17 -0.48
CA GLY A 24 -2.45 -11.94 0.97
C GLY A 24 -1.01 -11.81 1.42
N ARG A 25 -0.04 -12.06 0.53
CA ARG A 25 1.37 -12.08 0.86
C ARG A 25 2.18 -11.25 -0.12
N PHE A 26 3.06 -10.44 0.42
CA PHE A 26 3.90 -9.52 -0.33
C PHE A 26 5.35 -9.70 0.09
N GLU A 27 6.24 -9.88 -0.88
CA GLU A 27 7.68 -9.79 -0.68
C GLU A 27 8.21 -8.53 -1.34
N VAL A 28 8.68 -7.58 -0.54
CA VAL A 28 9.11 -6.26 -0.99
C VAL A 28 10.60 -6.10 -0.72
N ARG A 29 11.37 -5.98 -1.80
CA ARG A 29 12.78 -5.63 -1.74
C ARG A 29 13.00 -4.24 -2.31
N THR A 30 13.38 -3.29 -1.46
CA THR A 30 13.62 -1.90 -1.88
C THR A 30 15.01 -1.44 -1.47
N ARG A 31 15.81 -1.01 -2.44
CA ARG A 31 17.17 -0.53 -2.25
C ARG A 31 17.35 0.86 -2.86
N TYR A 32 17.79 1.84 -2.06
CA TYR A 32 17.98 3.25 -2.48
C TYR A 32 16.82 3.85 -3.30
N GLY A 33 15.59 3.40 -3.02
CA GLY A 33 14.41 3.67 -3.85
C GLY A 33 13.13 3.78 -3.04
N GLN A 34 12.00 3.87 -3.74
CA GLN A 34 10.69 3.97 -3.11
C GLN A 34 9.69 2.97 -3.70
N THR A 35 9.01 2.23 -2.83
CA THR A 35 7.88 1.36 -3.22
C THR A 35 6.59 1.89 -2.60
N THR A 36 5.56 2.12 -3.41
CA THR A 36 4.20 2.39 -2.91
C THR A 36 3.31 1.19 -3.18
N LEU A 37 2.71 0.62 -2.13
CA LEU A 37 1.68 -0.40 -2.24
C LEU A 37 0.35 0.18 -1.77
N ASP A 38 -0.65 0.08 -2.63
CA ASP A 38 -2.04 0.33 -2.27
C ASP A 38 -2.69 -0.96 -1.83
N LEU A 39 -3.04 -1.02 -0.55
CA LEU A 39 -3.67 -2.14 0.12
C LEU A 39 -5.12 -1.82 0.49
N ARG A 40 -5.70 -0.75 -0.06
CA ARG A 40 -7.09 -0.32 0.20
C ARG A 40 -8.14 -1.17 -0.53
N SER A 41 -7.73 -2.00 -1.48
CA SER A 41 -8.66 -2.82 -2.25
C SER A 41 -9.52 -3.70 -1.32
N PRO A 42 -10.86 -3.73 -1.52
CA PRO A 42 -11.75 -4.62 -0.78
C PRO A 42 -11.55 -6.10 -1.17
N GLY A 43 -10.93 -6.38 -2.33
CA GLY A 43 -10.62 -7.74 -2.78
C GLY A 43 -9.41 -8.38 -2.08
N LEU A 44 -8.70 -7.63 -1.24
CA LEU A 44 -7.60 -8.15 -0.43
C LEU A 44 -8.12 -8.85 0.84
N PRO A 45 -7.46 -9.92 1.30
CA PRO A 45 -7.85 -10.63 2.50
C PRO A 45 -7.74 -9.76 3.76
N ALA A 46 -8.48 -10.15 4.80
CA ALA A 46 -8.46 -9.49 6.11
C ALA A 46 -7.06 -9.51 6.77
N GLU A 47 -6.27 -10.56 6.52
CA GLU A 47 -4.91 -10.69 7.01
C GLU A 47 -3.92 -10.61 5.86
N ILE A 48 -2.94 -9.70 6.00
CA ILE A 48 -1.89 -9.46 5.00
C ILE A 48 -0.51 -9.58 5.67
N GLU A 49 0.39 -10.34 5.07
CA GLU A 49 1.81 -10.35 5.42
C GLU A 49 2.62 -9.56 4.39
N VAL A 50 3.36 -8.57 4.85
CA VAL A 50 4.35 -7.84 4.05
C VAL A 50 5.74 -8.14 4.58
N ARG A 51 6.48 -9.00 3.86
CA ARG A 51 7.88 -9.30 4.13
C ARG A 51 8.77 -8.26 3.46
N LEU A 52 9.52 -7.53 4.27
CA LEU A 52 10.37 -6.44 3.87
C LEU A 52 11.85 -6.85 3.87
N ASP A 53 12.56 -6.50 2.80
CA ASP A 53 14.02 -6.47 2.70
C ASP A 53 14.45 -5.08 2.20
N LEU A 54 14.70 -4.17 3.13
CA LEU A 54 14.96 -2.76 2.83
C LEU A 54 16.40 -2.37 3.10
N ASP A 55 17.02 -1.67 2.15
CA ASP A 55 18.33 -1.03 2.29
C ASP A 55 18.26 0.41 1.80
N ARG A 56 18.28 1.36 2.74
CA ARG A 56 18.13 2.81 2.49
C ARG A 56 16.94 3.12 1.59
N GLY A 57 15.85 2.37 1.76
CA GLY A 57 14.63 2.46 0.96
C GLY A 57 13.47 3.06 1.75
N VAL A 58 12.46 3.51 1.01
CA VAL A 58 11.19 3.96 1.58
C VAL A 58 10.05 3.10 1.05
N VAL A 59 9.24 2.54 1.95
CA VAL A 59 7.98 1.88 1.58
C VAL A 59 6.81 2.73 2.04
N LYS A 60 5.89 3.04 1.13
CA LYS A 60 4.62 3.70 1.45
C LYS A 60 3.50 2.67 1.34
N LEU A 61 2.73 2.51 2.40
CA LEU A 61 1.54 1.68 2.43
C LEU A 61 0.33 2.60 2.43
N LEU A 62 -0.51 2.52 1.41
CA LEU A 62 -1.85 3.11 1.43
C LEU A 62 -2.78 2.03 1.95
N VAL A 63 -3.45 2.28 3.06
CA VAL A 63 -4.22 1.24 3.76
C VAL A 63 -5.64 1.75 4.06
N PRO A 64 -6.63 0.85 4.23
CA PRO A 64 -7.93 1.23 4.76
C PRO A 64 -7.80 2.04 6.05
N GLU A 65 -8.75 2.94 6.30
CA GLU A 65 -8.71 3.84 7.47
C GLU A 65 -8.58 3.07 8.78
N ASP A 66 -9.25 1.93 8.85
CA ASP A 66 -9.37 1.09 10.02
C ASP A 66 -8.22 0.06 10.15
N ALA A 67 -7.34 -0.11 9.15
CA ALA A 67 -6.35 -1.18 9.17
C ALA A 67 -5.38 -1.10 10.36
N THR A 68 -5.06 -2.22 11.00
CA THR A 68 -4.04 -2.28 12.06
C THR A 68 -2.69 -2.71 11.48
N ILE A 69 -1.60 -2.06 11.90
CA ILE A 69 -0.22 -2.40 11.48
C ILE A 69 0.51 -3.07 12.64
N GLU A 70 0.90 -4.32 12.43
CA GLU A 70 1.74 -5.07 13.36
C GLU A 70 3.16 -5.09 12.80
N HIS A 71 4.16 -4.67 13.57
CA HIS A 71 5.53 -4.56 13.07
C HIS A 71 6.59 -4.98 14.10
N GLN A 72 6.19 -5.69 15.15
CA GLN A 72 7.11 -6.25 16.14
C GLN A 72 8.12 -7.23 15.54
N ASP A 73 7.77 -7.88 14.42
CA ASP A 73 8.60 -8.86 13.72
C ASP A 73 9.53 -8.24 12.65
N LEU A 74 9.48 -6.91 12.48
CA LEU A 74 10.36 -6.18 11.56
C LEU A 74 11.65 -5.78 12.27
N ARG A 75 12.77 -6.34 11.81
CA ARG A 75 14.09 -6.08 12.41
C ARG A 75 14.75 -4.87 11.76
N TRP A 76 15.15 -3.91 12.58
CA TRP A 76 15.86 -2.72 12.15
C TRP A 76 17.37 -2.85 12.36
N SER A 77 18.14 -2.44 11.37
CA SER A 77 19.60 -2.27 11.47
C SER A 77 19.96 -0.83 11.12
N GLY A 78 20.59 -0.10 12.04
CA GLY A 78 20.78 1.35 11.90
C GLY A 78 19.47 2.15 12.07
N ARG A 79 19.46 3.39 11.58
CA ARG A 79 18.30 4.29 11.74
C ARG A 79 17.14 3.84 10.87
N GLY A 80 15.93 3.76 11.44
CA GLY A 80 14.71 3.48 10.69
C GLY A 80 13.50 3.38 11.61
N GLN A 81 12.31 3.50 11.04
CA GLN A 81 11.04 3.43 11.78
C GLN A 81 9.86 3.16 10.85
N VAL A 82 8.78 2.66 11.44
CA VAL A 82 7.43 2.76 10.87
C VAL A 82 6.82 4.09 11.32
N LYS A 83 6.27 4.87 10.39
CA LYS A 83 5.50 6.07 10.67
C LYS A 83 4.03 5.85 10.36
N ASP A 84 3.22 5.76 11.40
CA ASP A 84 1.76 5.71 11.33
C ASP A 84 1.17 6.77 12.26
N HIS A 85 1.00 7.99 11.74
CA HIS A 85 0.50 9.13 12.54
C HIS A 85 -1.02 9.09 12.78
N GLN A 86 -1.72 8.18 12.10
CA GLN A 86 -3.18 8.06 12.14
C GLN A 86 -3.58 6.63 12.50
N ALA A 87 -2.78 5.97 13.34
CA ALA A 87 -3.08 4.61 13.80
C ALA A 87 -4.45 4.61 14.50
N PRO A 88 -5.34 3.65 14.19
CA PRO A 88 -6.65 3.58 14.81
C PRO A 88 -6.51 3.29 16.31
N ALA A 89 -7.42 3.84 17.12
CA ALA A 89 -7.44 3.62 18.56
C ALA A 89 -7.85 2.18 18.94
N GLU A 90 -8.68 1.56 18.09
CA GLU A 90 -9.15 0.18 18.25
C GLU A 90 -8.69 -0.67 17.06
N ALA A 91 -8.38 -1.95 17.34
CA ALA A 91 -7.99 -2.89 16.30
C ALA A 91 -9.19 -3.24 15.40
N SER A 92 -9.00 -3.26 14.08
CA SER A 92 -10.08 -3.44 13.10
C SER A 92 -9.92 -4.65 12.17
N ALA A 93 -10.83 -4.76 11.21
CA ALA A 93 -11.04 -5.83 10.24
C ALA A 93 -9.86 -6.12 9.29
N ARG A 94 -8.95 -5.18 9.05
CA ARG A 94 -7.75 -5.41 8.21
C ARG A 94 -6.49 -5.40 9.06
N ARG A 95 -5.84 -6.55 9.22
CA ARG A 95 -4.55 -6.71 9.91
C ARG A 95 -3.41 -6.83 8.89
N ILE A 96 -2.41 -5.96 9.00
CA ILE A 96 -1.24 -5.96 8.13
C ILE A 96 0.01 -6.18 8.98
N ARG A 97 0.66 -7.32 8.81
CA ARG A 97 1.87 -7.69 9.53
C ARG A 97 3.11 -7.41 8.70
N LEU A 98 3.98 -6.56 9.22
CA LEU A 98 5.28 -6.24 8.65
C LEU A 98 6.34 -7.12 9.29
N VAL A 99 7.04 -7.88 8.46
CA VAL A 99 8.10 -8.80 8.91
C VAL A 99 9.37 -8.60 8.10
N GLY A 100 10.50 -9.10 8.58
CA GLY A 100 11.75 -9.15 7.81
C GLY A 100 12.81 -8.20 8.34
N ARG A 101 13.50 -7.49 7.45
CA ARG A 101 14.64 -6.64 7.80
C ARG A 101 14.64 -5.30 7.07
N ALA A 102 15.11 -4.28 7.75
CA ALA A 102 15.25 -2.94 7.21
C ALA A 102 16.52 -2.26 7.72
N ALA A 103 17.31 -1.70 6.81
CA ALA A 103 18.53 -0.98 7.11
C ALA A 103 18.45 0.47 6.63
N GLY A 104 18.64 1.46 7.51
CA GLY A 104 18.64 2.87 7.07
C GLY A 104 17.35 3.34 6.38
N SER A 105 16.21 2.71 6.68
CA SER A 105 14.99 2.74 5.85
C SER A 105 13.78 3.30 6.58
N GLU A 106 12.70 3.58 5.86
CA GLU A 106 11.43 4.07 6.43
C GLU A 106 10.22 3.35 5.85
N VAL A 107 9.26 2.98 6.71
CA VAL A 107 7.92 2.56 6.28
C VAL A 107 6.94 3.67 6.65
N ARG A 108 6.14 4.14 5.70
CA ARG A 108 5.14 5.20 5.89
C ARG A 108 3.75 4.65 5.64
N VAL A 109 2.89 4.73 6.64
CA VAL A 109 1.50 4.29 6.56
C VAL A 109 0.63 5.52 6.31
N ARG A 110 -0.21 5.47 5.26
CA ARG A 110 -1.13 6.53 4.86
C ARG A 110 -2.56 6.00 4.83
N ARG A 111 -3.48 6.77 5.41
CA ARG A 111 -4.90 6.42 5.60
C ARG A 111 -5.80 7.55 5.12
N GLY A 112 -7.09 7.25 4.93
CA GLY A 112 -8.13 8.22 4.59
C GLY A 112 -7.74 9.17 3.45
N GLY A 113 -8.02 10.46 3.61
CA GLY A 113 -7.72 11.48 2.61
C GLY A 113 -6.25 11.56 2.18
N VAL A 114 -5.30 11.27 3.10
CA VAL A 114 -3.86 11.29 2.75
C VAL A 114 -3.52 10.14 1.81
N ALA A 115 -4.13 8.97 1.98
CA ALA A 115 -3.99 7.86 1.06
C ALA A 115 -4.54 8.19 -0.33
N ILE A 116 -5.74 8.79 -0.38
CA ILE A 116 -6.40 9.24 -1.62
C ILE A 116 -5.51 10.22 -2.38
N ILE A 117 -5.06 11.29 -1.74
CA ILE A 117 -4.21 12.30 -2.38
C ILE A 117 -2.87 11.69 -2.82
N THR A 118 -2.29 10.79 -2.01
CA THR A 118 -1.04 10.11 -2.38
C THR A 118 -1.22 9.26 -3.64
N ALA A 119 -2.37 8.61 -3.80
CA ALA A 119 -2.69 7.84 -5.01
C ALA A 119 -2.95 8.74 -6.22
N MET A 120 -3.63 9.88 -6.04
CA MET A 120 -3.92 10.84 -7.10
C MET A 120 -2.67 11.51 -7.67
N LEU A 121 -1.64 11.73 -6.85
CA LEU A 121 -0.35 12.29 -7.27
C LEU A 121 0.54 11.24 -7.96
N SER A 122 -0.02 10.55 -8.95
CA SER A 122 0.63 9.48 -9.70
C SER A 122 0.26 9.51 -11.18
N PRO A 123 1.16 9.09 -12.08
CA PRO A 123 0.84 8.91 -13.49
C PRO A 123 -0.19 7.79 -13.72
N GLU A 124 -0.30 6.82 -12.80
CA GLU A 124 -1.34 5.80 -12.79
C GLU A 124 -2.73 6.42 -12.68
N TYR A 125 -2.94 7.36 -11.76
CA TYR A 125 -4.21 8.05 -11.61
C TYR A 125 -4.59 8.86 -12.86
N VAL A 126 -3.63 9.56 -13.47
CA VAL A 126 -3.90 10.30 -14.73
C VAL A 126 -4.36 9.36 -15.84
N ARG A 127 -3.75 8.17 -15.96
CA ARG A 127 -4.18 7.15 -16.93
C ARG A 127 -5.57 6.61 -16.61
N ASP A 128 -5.83 6.35 -15.34
CA ASP A 128 -7.12 5.86 -14.85
C ASP A 128 -8.25 6.85 -15.12
N VAL A 129 -8.08 8.14 -14.78
CA VAL A 129 -9.04 9.21 -15.09
C VAL A 129 -9.35 9.30 -16.57
N ARG A 130 -8.33 9.25 -17.43
CA ARG A 130 -8.52 9.29 -18.90
C ARG A 130 -9.31 8.08 -19.39
N GLN A 131 -9.05 6.89 -18.84
CA GLN A 131 -9.77 5.68 -19.19
C GLN A 131 -11.22 5.73 -18.69
N ALA A 132 -11.43 6.14 -17.45
CA ALA A 132 -12.74 6.28 -16.83
C ALA A 132 -13.63 7.27 -17.59
N HIS A 133 -13.06 8.43 -17.98
CA HIS A 133 -13.76 9.40 -18.80
C HIS A 133 -14.21 8.83 -20.16
N ARG A 134 -13.34 8.08 -20.84
CA ARG A 134 -13.69 7.41 -22.11
C ARG A 134 -14.80 6.38 -21.93
N ASN A 135 -14.87 5.73 -20.78
CA ASN A 135 -15.81 4.65 -20.51
C ASN A 135 -17.10 5.13 -19.82
N GLY A 136 -17.21 6.42 -19.47
CA GLY A 136 -18.32 6.93 -18.66
C GLY A 136 -18.35 6.35 -17.24
N THR A 137 -17.19 5.94 -16.70
CA THR A 137 -17.07 5.38 -15.34
C THR A 137 -16.29 6.33 -14.43
N TYR A 138 -16.12 5.94 -13.17
CA TYR A 138 -15.27 6.64 -12.21
C TYR A 138 -13.85 6.05 -12.18
N PRO A 139 -12.81 6.86 -11.87
CA PRO A 139 -11.50 6.32 -11.54
C PRO A 139 -11.58 5.46 -10.26
N THR A 140 -10.64 4.53 -10.14
CA THR A 140 -10.55 3.55 -9.05
C THR A 140 -9.24 3.66 -8.27
N VAL A 141 -8.22 4.35 -8.81
CA VAL A 141 -6.92 4.53 -8.14
C VAL A 141 -7.05 5.46 -6.92
N ASP A 142 -7.87 6.50 -7.00
CA ASP A 142 -8.12 7.42 -5.89
C ASP A 142 -8.88 6.71 -4.76
N ASP A 143 -9.89 5.91 -5.10
CA ASP A 143 -10.69 5.14 -4.16
C ASP A 143 -10.98 3.72 -4.69
N PRO A 144 -10.16 2.72 -4.31
CA PRO A 144 -10.32 1.35 -4.77
C PRO A 144 -11.58 0.66 -4.23
N ALA A 145 -12.17 1.19 -3.16
CA ALA A 145 -13.37 0.67 -2.54
C ALA A 145 -14.66 1.26 -3.14
N ARG A 146 -14.54 2.22 -4.07
CA ARG A 146 -15.68 2.83 -4.77
C ARG A 146 -16.51 1.76 -5.48
N THR A 147 -17.66 1.44 -4.89
CA THR A 147 -18.70 0.66 -5.56
C THR A 147 -19.43 1.57 -6.54
N LEU A 148 -19.59 1.12 -7.79
CA LEU A 148 -20.44 1.78 -8.78
C LEU A 148 -21.90 1.65 -8.33
N GLU A 149 -22.38 2.53 -7.46
CA GLU A 149 -23.83 2.74 -7.38
C GLU A 149 -24.25 3.36 -8.72
N LYS A 150 -25.08 2.64 -9.47
CA LYS A 150 -25.73 3.18 -10.66
C LYS A 150 -26.57 4.37 -10.18
N ALA A 151 -26.22 5.57 -10.62
CA ALA A 151 -27.18 6.67 -10.63
C ALA A 151 -28.43 6.18 -11.37
N SER A 152 -29.52 6.05 -10.62
CA SER A 152 -30.86 5.76 -11.16
C SER A 152 -31.47 7.01 -11.74
#